data_AF-A0A8T1VEL5-F1
#
_entry.id   AF-A0A8T1VEL5-F1
#
_cell.length_a   1.000
_cell.length_b   1.000
_cell.length_c   1.000
_cell.angle_alpha   90.00
_cell.angle_beta   90.00
_cell.angle_gamma   90.00
#
_symmetry.space_group_name_H-M   'P 1'
#
loop_
_entity.id
_entity.type
_entity.pdbx_description
1 polymer ?
#
loop_
_entity_poly.entity_id
_entity_poly.type
_entity_poly.pdbx_seq_one_letter_code
_entity_poly.pdbx_strand_id
1 'polypeptide(L)'
;MSRHSKNATATTHFTYHEREAAGHGTLKRRFGRDAQLPFGVCCLCLATAHGRSPLVSPGGFVYCKECIYANLLAQKRSIQENAAAYERFAETQGRKQQNAALQKERDTLQKALDAAEGAVTGSTGLDQARALATQKLKEKVDRATDDDKREAMKRTSFWIPDCTPTHEPKVDKPDTKTRDPMSLDEMKLKHLMPVKFEWDTSAADGQPKVLCAVTKKEVSHHHAVLLRPSGQVVLENCLKDMVLPTMTCPVTGLKLRKKDIVHLQAGGTGFSAHSTVEAKKYRPTMT
;
A
#
# COMPACT_ATOMS: atom_id res chain seq x y z
N MET A 1 -49.70 -41.32 -8.41
CA MET A 1 -48.61 -41.18 -7.42
C MET A 1 -47.38 -40.62 -8.13
N SER A 2 -47.11 -39.32 -8.01
CA SER A 2 -45.87 -38.73 -8.53
C SER A 2 -44.71 -39.28 -7.70
N ARG A 3 -43.81 -40.04 -8.34
CA ARG A 3 -42.61 -40.58 -7.68
C ARG A 3 -41.75 -39.40 -7.22
N HIS A 4 -41.79 -39.07 -5.93
CA HIS A 4 -40.78 -38.22 -5.32
C HIS A 4 -39.47 -39.01 -5.28
N SER A 5 -38.62 -38.83 -6.30
CA SER A 5 -37.24 -39.30 -6.24
C SER A 5 -36.53 -38.54 -5.12
N LYS A 6 -35.89 -39.29 -4.21
CA LYS A 6 -35.14 -38.72 -3.08
C LYS A 6 -33.79 -38.09 -3.48
N ASN A 7 -33.45 -38.10 -4.77
CA ASN A 7 -32.16 -37.65 -5.29
C ASN A 7 -32.32 -36.29 -6.01
N ALA A 8 -31.46 -35.34 -5.64
CA ALA A 8 -31.43 -33.93 -6.05
C ALA A 8 -30.99 -33.68 -7.52
N THR A 9 -31.29 -34.61 -8.43
CA THR A 9 -30.83 -34.59 -9.83
C THR A 9 -31.87 -35.12 -10.83
N ALA A 10 -33.10 -35.38 -10.38
CA ALA A 10 -34.14 -35.93 -11.27
C ALA A 10 -34.82 -34.88 -12.17
N THR A 11 -34.58 -33.59 -11.93
CA THR A 11 -35.13 -32.48 -12.72
C THR A 11 -34.07 -31.92 -13.66
N THR A 12 -34.46 -31.50 -14.87
CA THR A 12 -33.56 -30.92 -15.88
C THR A 12 -33.07 -29.52 -15.53
N HIS A 13 -33.63 -28.92 -14.48
CA HIS A 13 -33.28 -27.61 -13.97
C HIS A 13 -32.96 -27.72 -12.49
N PHE A 14 -31.86 -27.12 -12.06
CA PHE A 14 -31.56 -27.06 -10.63
C PHE A 14 -32.62 -26.25 -9.89
N THR A 15 -33.15 -26.82 -8.82
CA THR A 15 -34.00 -26.12 -7.86
C THR A 15 -33.20 -25.04 -7.12
N TYR A 16 -33.88 -24.11 -6.45
CA TYR A 16 -33.22 -23.04 -5.68
C TYR A 16 -32.18 -23.60 -4.68
N HIS A 17 -32.54 -24.63 -3.92
CA HIS A 17 -31.65 -25.26 -2.95
C HIS A 17 -30.46 -25.96 -3.59
N GLU A 18 -30.63 -26.59 -4.75
CA GLU A 18 -29.52 -27.20 -5.49
C GLU A 18 -28.57 -26.15 -6.05
N ARG A 19 -29.08 -25.02 -6.55
CA ARG A 19 -28.25 -23.88 -7.00
C ARG A 19 -27.44 -23.27 -5.86
N GLU A 20 -28.05 -23.13 -4.69
CA GLU A 20 -27.40 -22.64 -3.48
C GLU A 20 -26.32 -23.62 -2.97
N ALA A 21 -26.61 -24.92 -2.93
CA ALA A 21 -25.66 -25.96 -2.52
C ALA A 21 -24.50 -26.13 -3.52
N ALA A 22 -24.77 -26.05 -4.82
CA ALA A 22 -23.74 -26.06 -5.87
C ALA A 22 -22.89 -24.77 -5.86
N GLY A 23 -23.34 -23.73 -5.17
CA GLY A 23 -22.57 -22.51 -4.96
C GLY A 23 -22.49 -21.60 -6.18
N HIS A 24 -23.49 -21.65 -7.06
CA HIS A 24 -23.61 -20.82 -8.26
C HIS A 24 -24.34 -19.50 -7.97
N GLY A 25 -24.00 -18.45 -8.73
CA GLY A 25 -24.58 -17.11 -8.54
C GLY A 25 -24.03 -16.35 -7.33
N THR A 26 -24.72 -15.27 -6.93
CA THR A 26 -24.27 -14.43 -5.81
C THR A 26 -24.50 -15.12 -4.46
N LEU A 27 -23.42 -15.52 -3.81
CA LEU A 27 -23.46 -16.07 -2.45
C LEU A 27 -23.57 -14.94 -1.44
N LYS A 28 -24.54 -15.05 -0.53
CA LYS A 28 -24.75 -14.11 0.57
C LYS A 28 -24.51 -14.82 1.89
N ARG A 29 -23.69 -14.25 2.78
CA ARG A 29 -23.51 -14.77 4.15
C ARG A 29 -23.58 -13.64 5.15
N ARG A 30 -24.37 -13.84 6.21
CA ARG A 30 -24.44 -12.92 7.35
C ARG A 30 -23.33 -13.25 8.32
N PHE A 31 -22.59 -12.23 8.73
CA PHE A 31 -21.53 -12.35 9.72
C PHE A 31 -22.04 -11.93 11.11
N GLY A 32 -21.72 -12.71 12.14
CA GLY A 32 -22.09 -12.38 13.51
C GLY A 32 -21.19 -11.29 14.12
N ARG A 33 -21.45 -10.94 15.38
CA ARG A 33 -20.63 -10.03 16.17
C ARG A 33 -19.16 -10.49 16.24
N ASP A 34 -18.95 -11.80 16.32
CA ASP A 34 -17.62 -12.41 16.48
C ASP A 34 -16.71 -12.18 15.26
N ALA A 35 -17.29 -11.86 14.10
CA ALA A 35 -16.54 -11.54 12.89
C ALA A 35 -16.11 -10.06 12.81
N GLN A 36 -16.56 -9.22 13.75
CA GLN A 36 -16.29 -7.78 13.77
C GLN A 36 -15.32 -7.45 14.92
N LEU A 37 -14.42 -6.49 14.66
CA LEU A 37 -13.51 -6.00 15.70
C LEU A 37 -14.32 -5.26 16.79
N PRO A 38 -14.19 -5.64 18.07
CA PRO A 38 -14.86 -4.90 19.13
C PRO A 38 -14.25 -3.50 19.28
N PHE A 39 -15.06 -2.56 19.78
CA PHE A 39 -14.65 -1.17 19.92
C PHE A 39 -13.59 -1.02 21.03
N GLY A 40 -12.60 -0.13 20.81
CA GLY A 40 -11.47 0.07 21.73
C GLY A 40 -10.28 -0.86 21.49
N VAL A 41 -10.30 -1.67 20.44
CA VAL A 41 -9.18 -2.52 20.02
C VAL A 41 -8.32 -1.81 18.97
N CYS A 42 -7.01 -2.07 19.00
CA CYS A 42 -6.08 -1.55 18.00
C CYS A 42 -6.23 -2.28 16.66
N CYS A 43 -6.36 -1.54 15.56
CA CYS A 43 -6.52 -2.12 14.22
C CYS A 43 -5.27 -2.88 13.72
N LEU A 44 -4.09 -2.63 14.29
CA LEU A 44 -2.83 -3.30 13.88
C LEU A 44 -2.56 -4.58 14.67
N CYS A 45 -2.65 -4.53 16.00
CA CYS A 45 -2.31 -5.68 16.84
C CYS A 45 -3.53 -6.48 17.31
N LEU A 46 -4.75 -6.03 17.00
CA LEU A 46 -6.03 -6.65 17.37
C LEU A 46 -6.22 -6.90 18.88
N ALA A 47 -5.37 -6.26 19.70
CA ALA A 47 -5.45 -6.30 21.15
C ALA A 47 -6.12 -5.04 21.68
N THR A 48 -6.79 -5.18 22.82
CA THR A 48 -7.42 -4.08 23.54
C THR A 48 -6.43 -2.95 23.78
N ALA A 49 -6.84 -1.71 23.50
CA ALA A 49 -6.01 -0.52 23.71
C ALA A 49 -5.96 -0.06 25.17
N HIS A 50 -6.56 -0.82 26.09
CA HIS A 50 -6.54 -0.57 27.53
C HIS A 50 -5.09 -0.50 28.03
N GLY A 51 -4.73 0.62 28.67
CA GLY A 51 -3.37 0.85 29.19
C GLY A 51 -2.29 1.14 28.14
N ARG A 52 -2.59 1.15 26.83
CA ARG A 52 -1.59 1.30 25.75
C ARG A 52 -1.56 2.67 25.08
N SER A 53 -2.06 3.70 25.77
CA SER A 53 -2.17 5.09 25.27
C SER A 53 -2.72 5.15 23.83
N PRO A 54 -4.03 4.90 23.65
CA PRO A 54 -4.63 4.83 22.32
C PRO A 54 -4.52 6.15 21.57
N LEU A 55 -4.20 6.04 20.29
CA LEU A 55 -4.18 7.14 19.33
C LEU A 55 -5.20 6.86 18.23
N VAL A 56 -5.82 7.91 17.71
CA VAL A 56 -6.78 7.83 16.62
C VAL A 56 -6.28 8.59 15.40
N SER A 57 -6.40 7.98 14.23
CA SER A 57 -6.11 8.65 12.96
C SER A 57 -7.25 9.59 12.53
N PRO A 58 -6.99 10.54 11.60
CA PRO A 58 -8.04 11.40 11.07
C PRO A 58 -9.23 10.66 10.46
N GLY A 59 -8.99 9.45 9.92
CA GLY A 59 -10.02 8.56 9.39
C GLY A 59 -10.82 7.81 10.46
N GLY A 60 -10.54 8.02 11.74
CA GLY A 60 -11.29 7.42 12.84
C GLY A 60 -10.84 6.04 13.28
N PHE A 61 -9.68 5.56 12.82
CA PHE A 61 -9.14 4.26 13.22
C PHE A 61 -8.36 4.36 14.53
N VAL A 62 -8.50 3.34 15.39
CA VAL A 62 -7.87 3.29 16.72
C VAL A 62 -6.59 2.46 16.67
N TYR A 63 -5.52 2.98 17.24
CA TYR A 63 -4.22 2.32 17.31
C TYR A 63 -3.60 2.41 18.70
N CYS A 64 -2.81 1.40 19.07
CA CYS A 64 -1.83 1.55 20.15
C CYS A 64 -0.71 2.48 19.68
N LYS A 65 -0.22 3.34 20.59
CA LYS A 65 0.88 4.28 20.29
C LYS A 65 2.11 3.59 19.70
N GLU A 66 2.51 2.46 20.27
CA GLU A 66 3.66 1.68 19.82
C GLU A 66 3.47 1.15 18.40
N CYS A 67 2.32 0.53 18.11
CA CYS A 67 2.05 -0.09 16.81
C CYS A 67 2.04 0.94 15.68
N ILE A 68 1.36 2.08 15.87
CA ILE A 68 1.29 3.11 14.83
C ILE A 68 2.64 3.79 14.63
N TYR A 69 3.41 4.00 15.69
CA TYR A 69 4.75 4.58 15.57
C TYR A 69 5.72 3.63 14.88
N ALA A 70 5.70 2.34 15.22
CA ALA A 70 6.49 1.31 14.54
C ALA A 70 6.18 1.27 13.05
N ASN A 71 4.89 1.33 12.68
CA ASN A 71 4.47 1.34 11.28
C ASN A 71 4.96 2.60 10.54
N LEU A 72 4.74 3.79 11.11
CA LEU A 72 5.21 5.04 10.49
C LEU A 72 6.74 5.10 10.37
N LEU A 73 7.48 4.50 11.30
CA LEU A 73 8.94 4.37 11.20
C LEU A 73 9.34 3.40 10.09
N ALA A 74 8.66 2.25 9.98
CA ALA A 74 8.90 1.29 8.90
C ALA A 74 8.64 1.91 7.52
N GLN A 75 7.53 2.65 7.37
CA GLN A 75 7.22 3.38 6.13
C GLN A 75 8.30 4.43 5.79
N LYS A 76 8.81 5.16 6.78
CA LYS A 76 9.89 6.12 6.53
C LYS A 76 11.18 5.45 6.07
N ARG A 77 11.52 4.28 6.62
CA ARG A 77 12.69 3.49 6.20
C ARG A 77 12.51 3.00 4.76
N SER A 78 11.36 2.44 4.42
CA SER A 78 11.10 1.99 3.04
C SER A 78 11.09 3.15 2.04
N ILE A 79 10.54 4.31 2.41
CA ILE A 79 10.60 5.52 1.58
C ILE A 79 12.05 5.96 1.35
N GLN A 80 12.90 5.94 2.39
CA GLN A 80 14.32 6.28 2.26
C GLN A 80 15.07 5.29 1.35
N GLU A 81 14.83 4.00 1.52
CA GLU A 81 15.43 2.95 0.67
C GLU A 81 15.00 3.09 -0.78
N ASN A 82 13.70 3.32 -1.02
CA ASN A 82 13.16 3.52 -2.36
C ASN A 82 13.68 4.81 -3.01
N ALA A 83 13.80 5.90 -2.25
CA ALA A 83 14.37 7.15 -2.73
C ALA A 83 15.84 6.98 -3.13
N ALA A 84 16.65 6.33 -2.28
CA ALA A 84 18.04 6.03 -2.59
C ALA A 84 18.20 5.10 -3.81
N ALA A 85 17.31 4.11 -3.95
CA ALA A 85 17.29 3.23 -5.13
C ALA A 85 16.93 4.01 -6.41
N TYR A 86 15.98 4.93 -6.32
CA TYR A 86 15.60 5.80 -7.43
C TYR A 86 16.73 6.76 -7.84
N GLU A 87 17.43 7.35 -6.87
CA GLU A 87 18.60 8.21 -7.13
C GLU A 87 19.71 7.44 -7.87
N ARG A 88 20.06 6.23 -7.39
CA ARG A 88 21.03 5.34 -8.07
C ARG A 88 20.59 4.97 -9.49
N PHE A 89 19.30 4.72 -9.67
CA PHE A 89 18.72 4.43 -10.98
C PHE A 89 18.83 5.64 -11.91
N ALA A 90 18.48 6.83 -11.44
CA ALA A 90 18.55 8.07 -12.20
C ALA A 90 20.00 8.43 -12.60
N GLU A 91 20.96 8.26 -11.69
CA GLU A 91 22.39 8.44 -11.99
C GLU A 91 22.87 7.46 -13.07
N THR A 92 22.48 6.19 -12.97
CA THR A 92 22.85 5.17 -13.95
C THR A 92 22.26 5.48 -15.32
N GLN A 93 21.01 5.93 -15.37
CA GLN A 93 20.35 6.37 -16.62
C GLN A 93 21.03 7.62 -17.20
N GLY A 94 21.36 8.61 -16.37
CA GLY A 94 22.10 9.80 -16.81
C GLY A 94 23.47 9.47 -17.38
N ARG A 95 24.24 8.58 -16.73
CA ARG A 95 25.54 8.09 -17.24
C ARG A 95 25.39 7.33 -18.55
N LYS A 96 24.38 6.47 -18.69
CA LYS A 96 24.09 5.77 -19.96
C LYS A 96 23.78 6.74 -21.09
N GLN A 97 22.97 7.77 -20.82
CA GLN A 97 22.63 8.79 -21.81
C GLN A 97 23.86 9.63 -22.23
N GLN A 98 24.70 10.04 -21.28
CA GLN A 98 25.95 10.75 -21.58
C GLN A 98 26.92 9.89 -22.40
N ASN A 99 27.12 8.63 -22.01
CA ASN A 99 27.96 7.71 -22.75
C ASN A 99 27.43 7.46 -24.16
N ALA A 100 26.11 7.31 -24.32
CA ALA A 100 25.48 7.15 -25.64
C ALA A 100 25.61 8.41 -26.51
N ALA A 101 25.53 9.61 -25.93
CA ALA A 101 25.76 10.87 -26.64
C ALA A 101 27.22 10.98 -27.12
N LEU A 102 28.19 10.73 -26.23
CA LEU A 102 29.62 10.72 -26.56
C LEU A 102 29.96 9.65 -27.60
N GLN A 103 29.33 8.48 -27.56
CA GLN A 103 29.49 7.45 -28.59
C GLN A 103 28.98 7.93 -29.95
N LYS A 104 27.77 8.52 -30.01
CA LYS A 104 27.24 9.09 -31.26
C LYS A 104 28.15 10.18 -31.83
N GLU A 105 28.66 11.08 -31.00
CA GLU A 105 29.61 12.11 -31.43
C GLU A 105 30.89 11.48 -32.00
N ARG A 106 31.46 10.49 -31.30
CA ARG A 106 32.63 9.73 -31.79
C ARG A 106 32.34 9.03 -33.12
N ASP A 107 31.20 8.37 -33.25
CA ASP A 107 30.81 7.68 -34.48
C ASP A 107 30.64 8.65 -35.65
N THR A 108 30.10 9.85 -35.41
CA THR A 108 29.98 10.88 -36.45
C THR A 108 31.33 11.44 -36.87
N LEU A 109 32.21 11.71 -35.92
CA LEU A 109 33.58 12.17 -36.19
C LEU A 109 34.39 11.10 -36.93
N GLN A 110 34.26 9.83 -36.51
CA GLN A 110 34.92 8.71 -37.16
C GLN A 110 34.44 8.56 -38.62
N LYS A 111 33.13 8.59 -38.88
CA LYS A 111 32.60 8.58 -40.24
C LYS A 111 33.09 9.76 -41.10
N ALA A 112 33.22 10.94 -40.50
CA ALA A 112 33.75 12.11 -41.19
C ALA A 112 35.25 11.97 -41.52
N LEU A 113 36.04 11.39 -40.60
CA LEU A 113 37.45 11.09 -40.83
C LEU A 113 37.63 10.00 -41.89
N ASP A 114 36.87 8.90 -41.81
CA ASP A 114 36.91 7.81 -42.80
C ASP A 114 36.54 8.33 -44.21
N ALA A 115 35.59 9.27 -44.31
CA ALA A 115 35.22 9.93 -45.56
C ALA A 115 36.33 10.87 -46.10
N ALA A 116 37.08 11.53 -45.21
CA ALA A 116 38.21 12.39 -45.58
C ALA A 116 39.44 11.56 -46.00
N GLU A 117 39.73 10.45 -45.31
CA GLU A 117 40.80 9.51 -45.68
C GLU A 117 40.50 8.81 -47.02
N GLY A 118 39.22 8.58 -47.34
CA GLY A 118 38.80 8.08 -48.67
C GLY A 118 38.99 9.08 -49.82
N ALA A 119 39.17 10.37 -49.53
CA ALA A 119 39.39 11.43 -50.53
C ALA A 119 40.89 11.81 -50.71
N VAL A 120 41.76 11.48 -49.74
CA VAL A 120 43.20 11.73 -49.80
C VAL A 120 43.92 10.43 -50.16
N THR A 121 43.98 10.13 -51.46
CA THR A 121 44.80 9.03 -52.01
C THR A 121 46.30 9.31 -51.84
N GLY A 122 47.06 8.29 -51.42
CA GLY A 122 48.47 8.10 -51.80
C GLY A 122 49.52 9.05 -51.20
N SER A 123 50.28 8.56 -50.22
CA SER A 123 51.75 8.63 -50.22
C SER A 123 52.33 7.86 -49.03
N THR A 124 53.50 7.31 -49.30
CA THR A 124 54.25 6.27 -48.58
C THR A 124 54.87 6.76 -47.27
N GLY A 125 54.68 5.99 -46.19
CA GLY A 125 55.45 6.15 -44.94
C GLY A 125 54.80 5.50 -43.72
N LEU A 126 54.37 4.24 -43.79
CA LEU A 126 53.36 3.67 -42.87
C LEU A 126 53.85 2.71 -41.78
N ASP A 127 55.10 2.24 -41.78
CA ASP A 127 55.42 1.03 -40.99
C ASP A 127 55.70 1.25 -39.50
N GLN A 128 56.23 2.40 -39.07
CA GLN A 128 56.46 2.67 -37.63
C GLN A 128 55.21 3.20 -36.90
N ALA A 129 54.35 3.95 -37.59
CA ALA A 129 53.07 4.40 -37.03
C ALA A 129 52.07 3.25 -36.87
N ARG A 130 52.10 2.24 -37.77
CA ARG A 130 51.25 1.03 -37.70
C ARG A 130 51.53 0.16 -36.49
N ALA A 131 52.79 0.06 -36.05
CA ALA A 131 53.19 -0.72 -34.88
C ALA A 131 52.68 -0.11 -33.56
N LEU A 132 52.73 1.22 -33.43
CA LEU A 132 52.16 1.95 -32.28
C LEU A 132 50.63 1.97 -32.31
N ALA A 133 50.03 2.05 -33.50
CA ALA A 133 48.58 1.93 -33.69
C ALA A 133 48.06 0.53 -33.36
N THR A 134 48.79 -0.54 -33.69
CA THR A 134 48.42 -1.94 -33.38
C THR A 134 48.59 -2.29 -31.90
N GLN A 135 49.56 -1.71 -31.19
CA GLN A 135 49.63 -1.82 -29.72
C GLN A 135 48.46 -1.11 -29.04
N LYS A 136 48.12 0.12 -29.47
CA LYS A 136 46.94 0.85 -28.98
C LYS A 136 45.61 0.17 -29.36
N LEU A 137 45.57 -0.58 -30.47
CA LEU A 137 44.43 -1.41 -30.84
C LEU A 137 44.32 -2.64 -29.94
N LYS A 138 45.44 -3.32 -29.63
CA LYS A 138 45.45 -4.48 -28.73
C LYS A 138 45.00 -4.13 -27.31
N GLU A 139 45.46 -3.02 -26.73
CA GLU A 139 44.97 -2.56 -25.42
C GLU A 139 43.46 -2.20 -25.43
N LYS A 140 42.91 -1.77 -26.57
CA LYS A 140 41.48 -1.52 -26.74
C LYS A 140 40.68 -2.81 -26.97
N VAL A 141 41.27 -3.81 -27.63
CA VAL A 141 40.67 -5.13 -27.86
C VAL A 141 40.59 -5.93 -26.55
N ASP A 142 41.54 -5.77 -25.63
CA ASP A 142 41.48 -6.45 -24.33
C ASP A 142 40.34 -5.92 -23.44
N ARG A 143 40.01 -4.61 -23.50
CA ARG A 143 38.79 -4.06 -22.87
C ARG A 143 37.49 -4.49 -23.57
N ALA A 144 37.53 -4.81 -24.86
CA ALA A 144 36.36 -5.29 -25.61
C ALA A 144 35.96 -6.72 -25.20
N THR A 145 36.88 -7.54 -24.70
CA THR A 145 36.57 -8.94 -24.33
C THR A 145 35.56 -9.08 -23.18
N ASP A 146 35.50 -8.14 -22.22
CA ASP A 146 34.53 -8.21 -21.13
C ASP A 146 33.14 -7.69 -21.54
N ASP A 147 33.07 -6.71 -22.43
CA ASP A 147 31.81 -6.27 -23.02
C ASP A 147 31.23 -7.35 -23.95
N ASP A 148 32.06 -8.03 -24.75
CA ASP A 148 31.66 -9.16 -25.59
C ASP A 148 31.18 -10.36 -24.76
N LYS A 149 31.86 -10.68 -23.64
CA LYS A 149 31.38 -11.70 -22.68
C LYS A 149 30.03 -11.31 -22.07
N ARG A 150 29.83 -10.02 -21.79
CA ARG A 150 28.58 -9.50 -21.21
C ARG A 150 27.44 -9.50 -22.22
N GLU A 151 27.71 -9.17 -23.48
CA GLU A 151 26.78 -9.31 -24.62
C GLU A 151 26.42 -10.79 -24.87
N ALA A 152 27.40 -11.68 -24.83
CA ALA A 152 27.16 -13.13 -24.93
C ALA A 152 26.33 -13.67 -23.74
N MET A 153 26.56 -13.17 -22.53
CA MET A 153 25.73 -13.48 -21.36
C MET A 153 24.31 -12.94 -21.50
N LYS A 154 24.11 -11.71 -21.99
CA LYS A 154 22.77 -11.17 -22.29
C LYS A 154 22.01 -12.04 -23.28
N ARG A 155 22.72 -12.60 -24.26
CA ARG A 155 22.13 -13.43 -25.33
C ARG A 155 21.75 -14.83 -24.86
N THR A 156 22.47 -15.38 -23.89
CA THR A 156 22.30 -16.77 -23.41
C THR A 156 21.51 -16.86 -22.10
N SER A 157 21.54 -15.81 -21.27
CA SER A 157 21.06 -15.84 -19.88
C SER A 157 19.82 -14.95 -19.70
N PHE A 158 18.75 -15.26 -20.42
CA PHE A 158 17.47 -14.53 -20.37
C PHE A 158 16.81 -14.51 -18.98
N TRP A 159 17.15 -15.45 -18.09
CA TRP A 159 16.59 -15.57 -16.74
C TRP A 159 17.24 -14.63 -15.71
N ILE A 160 18.31 -13.91 -16.08
CA ILE A 160 18.96 -12.91 -15.23
C ILE A 160 18.32 -11.54 -15.50
N PRO A 161 17.84 -10.80 -14.49
CA PRO A 161 17.11 -9.53 -14.69
C PRO A 161 17.83 -8.52 -15.59
N ASP A 162 19.14 -8.39 -15.45
CA ASP A 162 20.00 -7.47 -16.22
C ASP A 162 20.22 -7.90 -17.70
N CYS A 163 19.85 -9.14 -18.05
CA CYS A 163 20.06 -9.76 -19.35
C CYS A 163 18.76 -9.95 -20.14
N THR A 164 17.65 -9.41 -19.64
CA THR A 164 16.38 -9.46 -20.35
C THR A 164 16.37 -8.45 -21.51
N PRO A 165 16.13 -8.89 -22.77
CA PRO A 165 16.25 -8.04 -23.97
C PRO A 165 15.16 -6.97 -24.10
N THR A 166 14.10 -7.02 -23.29
CA THR A 166 12.87 -6.23 -23.55
C THR A 166 12.43 -5.33 -22.40
N HIS A 167 13.02 -5.45 -21.20
CA HIS A 167 12.51 -4.75 -20.02
C HIS A 167 13.58 -3.90 -19.35
N GLU A 168 13.73 -2.65 -19.81
CA GLU A 168 14.40 -1.64 -19.00
C GLU A 168 13.58 -1.41 -17.73
N PRO A 169 14.16 -1.53 -16.52
CA PRO A 169 13.42 -1.28 -15.30
C PRO A 169 13.03 0.20 -15.27
N LYS A 170 11.75 0.51 -15.50
CA LYS A 170 11.21 1.85 -15.26
C LYS A 170 10.96 1.97 -13.77
N VAL A 171 11.91 2.58 -13.06
CA VAL A 171 11.69 2.95 -11.66
C VAL A 171 10.99 4.30 -11.66
N ASP A 172 9.71 4.31 -11.32
CA ASP A 172 8.96 5.55 -11.13
C ASP A 172 9.46 6.31 -9.89
N LYS A 173 9.24 7.62 -9.87
CA LYS A 173 9.62 8.45 -8.73
C LYS A 173 8.86 7.97 -7.48
N PRO A 174 9.56 7.52 -6.42
CA PRO A 174 8.91 6.95 -5.26
C PRO A 174 8.12 8.00 -4.49
N ASP A 175 6.96 7.61 -3.97
CA ASP A 175 6.15 8.48 -3.10
C ASP A 175 6.89 8.70 -1.77
N THR A 176 6.97 9.97 -1.35
CA THR A 176 7.66 10.39 -0.12
C THR A 176 6.71 10.46 1.08
N LYS A 177 5.41 10.22 0.86
CA LYS A 177 4.38 10.44 1.88
C LYS A 177 4.12 9.18 2.70
N THR A 178 4.07 9.34 4.02
CA THR A 178 3.59 8.32 4.94
C THR A 178 2.07 8.24 4.92
N ARG A 179 1.53 7.03 5.06
CA ARG A 179 0.10 6.74 4.91
C ARG A 179 -0.46 5.99 6.11
N ASP A 180 -1.76 6.15 6.33
CA ASP A 180 -2.50 5.34 7.30
C ASP A 180 -2.52 3.87 6.83
N PRO A 181 -2.17 2.89 7.69
CA PRO A 181 -2.25 1.48 7.33
C PRO A 181 -3.63 0.98 6.92
N MET A 182 -4.71 1.60 7.41
CA MET A 182 -6.07 1.13 7.14
C MET A 182 -6.76 1.94 6.04
N SER A 183 -6.60 3.26 6.03
CA SER A 183 -7.26 4.12 5.02
C SER A 183 -6.40 4.42 3.79
N LEU A 184 -5.08 4.19 3.87
CA LEU A 184 -4.09 4.59 2.86
C LEU A 184 -4.02 6.10 2.59
N ASP A 185 -4.72 6.91 3.38
CA ASP A 185 -4.66 8.37 3.28
C ASP A 185 -3.33 8.90 3.82
N GLU A 186 -2.93 10.07 3.34
CA GLU A 186 -1.70 10.72 3.77
C GLU A 186 -1.79 11.12 5.26
N MET A 187 -0.85 10.63 6.07
CA MET A 187 -0.86 10.87 7.50
C MET A 187 0.54 11.13 8.04
N LYS A 188 0.63 12.10 8.96
CA LYS A 188 1.84 12.46 9.71
C LYS A 188 1.55 12.27 11.20
N LEU A 189 2.60 12.14 12.00
CA LEU A 189 2.49 11.90 13.44
C LEU A 189 1.69 12.99 14.19
N LYS A 190 1.69 14.24 13.69
CA LYS A 190 0.91 15.37 14.24
C LYS A 190 -0.61 15.22 14.05
N HIS A 191 -1.03 14.40 13.10
CA HIS A 191 -2.45 14.18 12.82
C HIS A 191 -3.07 13.10 13.71
N LEU A 192 -2.24 12.34 14.44
CA LEU A 192 -2.71 11.38 15.44
C LEU A 192 -3.22 12.11 16.67
N MET A 193 -4.42 11.74 17.11
CA MET A 193 -5.09 12.36 18.25
C MET A 193 -5.08 11.39 19.44
N PRO A 194 -4.62 11.81 20.62
CA PRO A 194 -4.69 10.96 21.81
C PRO A 194 -6.13 10.82 22.29
N VAL A 195 -6.50 9.61 22.70
CA VAL A 195 -7.86 9.30 23.16
C VAL A 195 -7.84 8.82 24.61
N LYS A 196 -8.82 9.31 25.38
CA LYS A 196 -9.12 8.85 26.73
C LYS A 196 -10.39 8.01 26.66
N PHE A 197 -10.22 6.69 26.69
CA PHE A 197 -11.34 5.77 26.84
C PHE A 197 -11.66 5.59 28.31
N GLU A 198 -12.95 5.64 28.63
CA GLU A 198 -13.47 5.12 29.89
C GLU A 198 -13.83 3.66 29.70
N TRP A 199 -13.40 2.82 30.62
CA TRP A 199 -13.54 1.37 30.52
C TRP A 199 -14.43 0.85 31.62
N ASP A 200 -15.30 -0.08 31.26
CA ASP A 200 -16.03 -0.92 32.20
C ASP A 200 -15.33 -2.26 32.33
N THR A 201 -14.87 -2.56 33.55
CA THR A 201 -14.24 -3.83 33.91
C THR A 201 -15.22 -4.78 34.59
N SER A 202 -16.47 -4.37 34.84
CA SER A 202 -17.47 -5.15 35.55
C SER A 202 -18.29 -6.08 34.64
N ALA A 203 -17.96 -6.16 33.35
CA ALA A 203 -18.66 -7.01 32.39
C ALA A 203 -18.43 -8.50 32.64
N ALA A 204 -19.51 -9.30 32.54
CA ALA A 204 -19.53 -10.75 32.80
C ALA A 204 -18.56 -11.57 31.91
N ASP A 205 -18.18 -11.04 30.75
CA ASP A 205 -17.31 -11.72 29.77
C ASP A 205 -15.80 -11.57 30.09
N GLY A 206 -15.45 -10.82 31.15
CA GLY A 206 -14.05 -10.57 31.55
C GLY A 206 -13.24 -9.68 30.61
N GLN A 207 -13.83 -9.22 29.50
CA GLN A 207 -13.21 -8.29 28.55
C GLN A 207 -13.64 -6.85 28.83
N PRO A 208 -12.68 -5.90 28.94
CA PRO A 208 -13.00 -4.51 29.23
C PRO A 208 -13.73 -3.87 28.05
N LYS A 209 -14.89 -3.25 28.31
CA LYS A 209 -15.69 -2.58 27.29
C LYS A 209 -15.54 -1.07 27.40
N VAL A 210 -15.54 -0.37 26.28
CA VAL A 210 -15.46 1.09 26.29
C VAL A 210 -16.84 1.70 26.52
N LEU A 211 -16.89 2.70 27.38
CA LEU A 211 -18.07 3.47 27.69
C LEU A 211 -18.06 4.85 27.01
N CYS A 212 -19.26 5.37 26.79
CA CYS A 212 -19.47 6.77 26.44
C CYS A 212 -19.17 7.68 27.63
N ALA A 213 -18.39 8.74 27.43
CA ALA A 213 -18.04 9.67 28.51
C ALA A 213 -19.23 10.40 29.16
N VAL A 214 -20.33 10.56 28.41
CA VAL A 214 -21.53 11.27 28.87
C VAL A 214 -22.57 10.32 29.46
N THR A 215 -22.98 9.31 28.68
CA THR A 215 -24.09 8.42 29.06
C THR A 215 -23.65 7.20 29.84
N LYS A 216 -22.33 6.93 29.91
CA LYS A 216 -21.75 5.71 30.52
C LYS A 216 -22.33 4.42 29.96
N LYS A 217 -22.94 4.46 28.77
CA LYS A 217 -23.43 3.28 28.04
C LYS A 217 -22.28 2.64 27.27
N GLU A 218 -22.30 1.32 27.14
CA GLU A 218 -21.33 0.58 26.34
C GLU A 218 -21.42 0.96 24.86
N VAL A 219 -20.26 1.15 24.23
CA VAL A 219 -20.16 1.40 22.78
C VAL A 219 -20.14 0.06 22.07
N SER A 220 -21.33 -0.50 21.84
CA SER A 220 -21.51 -1.77 21.12
C SER A 220 -22.00 -1.54 19.68
N HIS A 221 -23.29 -1.24 19.52
CA HIS A 221 -23.91 -1.05 18.20
C HIS A 221 -24.00 0.42 17.73
N HIS A 222 -23.49 1.35 18.51
CA HIS A 222 -23.67 2.76 18.24
C HIS A 222 -22.39 3.36 17.67
N HIS A 223 -22.53 4.22 16.68
CA HIS A 223 -21.41 5.01 16.18
C HIS A 223 -20.91 5.94 17.28
N ALA A 224 -19.59 5.96 17.45
CA ALA A 224 -18.90 6.79 18.42
C ALA A 224 -18.08 7.87 17.71
N VAL A 225 -17.87 8.96 18.41
CA VAL A 225 -17.24 10.17 17.91
C VAL A 225 -16.22 10.64 18.94
N LEU A 226 -15.03 10.98 18.46
CA LEU A 226 -13.98 11.56 19.25
C LEU A 226 -14.04 13.09 19.16
N LEU A 227 -13.95 13.74 20.30
CA LEU A 227 -13.77 15.18 20.41
C LEU A 227 -12.28 15.49 20.58
N ARG A 228 -11.64 16.07 19.56
CA ARG A 228 -10.18 16.28 19.51
C ARG A 228 -9.61 17.06 20.70
N PRO A 229 -10.17 18.20 21.15
CA PRO A 229 -9.58 19.00 22.22
C PRO A 229 -9.65 18.36 23.59
N SER A 230 -10.70 17.58 23.86
CA SER A 230 -10.90 16.89 25.13
C SER A 230 -10.33 15.47 25.13
N GLY A 231 -10.17 14.87 23.95
CA GLY A 231 -9.79 13.46 23.78
C GLY A 231 -10.86 12.48 24.24
N GLN A 232 -12.09 12.95 24.47
CA GLN A 232 -13.20 12.17 25.00
C GLN A 232 -14.03 11.52 23.88
N VAL A 233 -14.54 10.32 24.14
CA VAL A 233 -15.37 9.57 23.19
C VAL A 233 -16.83 9.63 23.61
N VAL A 234 -17.67 9.99 22.66
CA VAL A 234 -19.10 10.25 22.86
C VAL A 234 -19.89 9.53 21.78
N LEU A 235 -21.08 9.04 22.09
CA LEU A 235 -21.99 8.46 21.10
C LEU A 235 -22.52 9.52 20.13
N GLU A 236 -22.82 9.11 18.90
CA GLU A 236 -23.35 10.02 17.89
C GLU A 236 -24.69 10.68 18.29
N ASN A 237 -25.54 9.97 19.04
CA ASN A 237 -26.79 10.54 19.56
C ASN A 237 -26.51 11.71 20.53
N CYS A 238 -25.58 11.52 21.46
CA CYS A 238 -25.17 12.56 22.40
C CYS A 238 -24.47 13.73 21.71
N LEU A 239 -23.77 13.46 20.59
CA LEU A 239 -23.21 14.53 19.74
C LEU A 239 -24.34 15.42 19.20
N LYS A 240 -25.40 14.83 18.65
CA LYS A 240 -26.54 15.56 18.07
C LYS A 240 -27.29 16.39 19.09
N ASP A 241 -27.54 15.82 20.26
CA ASP A 241 -28.39 16.47 21.27
C ASP A 241 -27.65 17.53 22.09
N MET A 242 -26.38 17.28 22.45
CA MET A 242 -25.66 18.13 23.41
C MET A 242 -24.52 18.93 22.79
N VAL A 243 -23.80 18.37 21.82
CA VAL A 243 -22.56 18.96 21.30
C VAL A 243 -22.80 19.87 20.11
N LEU A 244 -23.63 19.47 19.14
CA LEU A 244 -23.91 20.28 17.95
C LEU A 244 -24.59 21.63 18.27
N PRO A 245 -25.54 21.73 19.22
CA PRO A 245 -26.19 23.01 19.53
C PRO A 245 -25.26 24.01 20.19
N THR A 246 -24.40 23.54 21.09
CA THR A 246 -23.54 24.40 21.93
C THR A 246 -22.09 24.49 21.42
N MET A 247 -21.71 23.63 20.46
CA MET A 247 -20.34 23.44 19.95
C MET A 247 -19.30 23.41 21.06
N THR A 248 -19.64 22.77 22.18
CA THR A 248 -18.82 22.71 23.39
C THR A 248 -18.80 21.30 23.93
N CYS A 249 -17.66 20.85 24.47
CA CYS A 249 -17.54 19.53 25.05
C CYS A 249 -18.33 19.44 26.37
N PRO A 250 -19.24 18.47 26.54
CA PRO A 250 -20.12 18.37 27.71
C PRO A 250 -19.38 17.98 28.99
N VAL A 251 -18.19 17.37 28.89
CA VAL A 251 -17.41 16.91 30.04
C VAL A 251 -16.37 17.94 30.47
N THR A 252 -15.72 18.61 29.52
CA THR A 252 -14.58 19.51 29.81
C THR A 252 -14.88 20.99 29.58
N GLY A 253 -16.03 21.33 28.99
CA GLY A 253 -16.40 22.72 28.68
C GLY A 253 -15.56 23.37 27.57
N LEU A 254 -14.70 22.61 26.87
CA LEU A 254 -13.85 23.15 25.80
C LEU A 254 -14.67 23.42 24.54
N LYS A 255 -14.46 24.60 23.93
CA LYS A 255 -15.09 24.96 22.65
C LYS A 255 -14.57 24.09 21.50
N LEU A 256 -15.46 23.69 20.62
CA LEU A 256 -15.21 22.76 19.51
C LEU A 256 -15.46 23.45 18.17
N ARG A 257 -14.72 23.02 17.14
CA ARG A 257 -15.04 23.33 15.74
C ARG A 257 -15.49 22.07 15.04
N LYS A 258 -16.15 22.24 13.88
CA LYS A 258 -16.60 21.11 13.05
C LYS A 258 -15.46 20.13 12.68
N LYS A 259 -14.25 20.64 12.46
CA LYS A 259 -13.05 19.84 12.14
C LYS A 259 -12.51 19.02 13.32
N ASP A 260 -12.93 19.36 14.54
CA ASP A 260 -12.45 18.75 15.78
C ASP A 260 -13.33 17.57 16.21
N ILE A 261 -14.42 17.32 15.46
CA ILE A 261 -15.32 16.18 15.60
C ILE A 261 -14.82 15.10 14.62
N VAL A 262 -14.36 13.98 15.15
CA VAL A 262 -13.86 12.86 14.34
C VAL A 262 -14.75 11.64 14.56
N HIS A 263 -15.41 11.17 13.50
CA HIS A 263 -16.20 9.95 13.55
C HIS A 263 -15.26 8.76 13.65
N LEU A 264 -15.47 7.91 14.66
CA LEU A 264 -14.67 6.71 14.85
C LEU A 264 -15.21 5.59 13.98
N GLN A 265 -14.31 4.89 13.32
CA GLN A 265 -14.68 3.78 12.47
C GLN A 265 -15.09 2.59 13.32
N ALA A 266 -16.25 2.02 13.01
CA ALA A 266 -16.69 0.79 13.64
C ALA A 266 -15.91 -0.40 13.07
N GLY A 267 -15.75 -1.46 13.87
CA GLY A 267 -15.14 -2.70 13.42
C GLY A 267 -15.87 -3.29 12.22
N GLY A 268 -15.12 -3.65 11.19
CA GLY A 268 -15.63 -4.26 9.97
C GLY A 268 -14.54 -5.02 9.24
N THR A 269 -14.94 -5.98 8.43
CA THR A 269 -14.09 -6.67 7.47
C THR A 269 -14.22 -5.99 6.11
N GLY A 270 -13.36 -6.33 5.15
CA GLY A 270 -13.49 -5.86 3.77
C GLY A 270 -14.80 -6.27 3.06
N PHE A 271 -15.59 -7.16 3.65
CA PHE A 271 -16.84 -7.67 3.08
C PHE A 271 -18.10 -7.34 3.90
N SER A 272 -17.95 -7.07 5.20
CA SER A 272 -19.07 -6.78 6.10
C SER A 272 -18.67 -5.74 7.13
N ALA A 273 -19.55 -4.79 7.39
CA ALA A 273 -19.34 -3.77 8.42
C ALA A 273 -20.51 -3.76 9.40
N HIS A 274 -20.38 -2.90 10.39
CA HIS A 274 -21.29 -2.73 11.52
C HIS A 274 -22.78 -2.64 11.14
N SER A 275 -23.12 -1.93 10.06
CA SER A 275 -24.49 -1.82 9.51
C SER A 275 -24.75 -2.70 8.28
N THR A 276 -23.70 -3.15 7.59
CA THR A 276 -23.75 -4.01 6.40
C THR A 276 -23.23 -5.40 6.73
N VAL A 277 -24.07 -6.15 7.43
CA VAL A 277 -23.74 -7.45 8.03
C VAL A 277 -23.65 -8.59 6.99
N GLU A 278 -24.23 -8.37 5.81
CA GLU A 278 -24.23 -9.32 4.69
C GLU A 278 -23.03 -9.11 3.76
N ALA A 279 -22.17 -10.12 3.67
CA ALA A 279 -21.17 -10.19 2.62
C ALA A 279 -21.74 -10.85 1.37
N LYS A 280 -21.40 -10.28 0.21
CA LYS A 280 -21.79 -10.80 -1.10
C LYS A 280 -20.55 -11.19 -1.89
N LYS A 281 -20.50 -12.44 -2.36
CA LYS A 281 -19.47 -12.91 -3.29
C LYS A 281 -20.12 -13.25 -4.62
N TYR A 282 -19.73 -12.54 -5.67
CA TYR A 282 -20.16 -12.87 -7.02
C TYR A 282 -19.43 -14.13 -7.50
N ARG A 283 -20.19 -15.05 -8.08
CA ARG A 283 -19.69 -16.18 -8.86
C ARG A 283 -20.46 -16.22 -10.18
N PRO A 284 -19.83 -16.71 -11.26
CA PRO A 284 -20.53 -16.87 -12.53
C PRO A 284 -21.77 -17.74 -12.33
N THR A 285 -22.87 -17.29 -12.91
CA THR A 285 -24.13 -18.03 -12.95
C THR A 285 -24.03 -19.10 -14.03
N MET A 286 -24.49 -20.32 -13.76
CA MET A 286 -24.76 -21.26 -14.84
C MET A 286 -26.05 -20.81 -15.54
N THR A 287 -25.90 -20.31 -16.76
CA THR A 287 -26.98 -20.18 -17.74
C THR A 287 -27.30 -21.56 -18.32
#